data_AF-D4LA87-F1
#
_entry.id   AF-D4LA87-F1
#
_cell.length_a   1.000
_cell.length_b   1.000
_cell.length_c   1.000
_cell.angle_alpha   90.00
_cell.angle_beta   90.00
_cell.angle_gamma   90.00
#
_symmetry.space_group_name_H-M   'P 1'
#
loop_
_entity.id
_entity.type
_entity.pdbx_description
1 polymer ?
#
loop_
_entity_poly.entity_id
_entity_poly.type
_entity_poly.pdbx_seq_one_letter_code
_entity_poly.pdbx_strand_id
1 'polypeptide(L)'
;MEQSKLLEQLNRFTRRKHTAQEVYMFDVILCDNEVDRDGECFTKQALETLCRRFEGVTGIFDHDPKGSRQTARIFATELVEDPARRTAYGAAYTYLKACAYMIRTDSNQDLIREIDGGIKKEVSVSCAAKTSRCSVCGSTGACAHEKGKVYGGRLCYRELEDISDVYEWSFVAVPAQVHAGVTKQYGASGGEDPVRKALQAQLNAQQQAVALARQDARKQIRQLLAATHSKSAAEAVMQSLEGMELARLYQYKDALRRDFSRQCAAQLQPGEHAPLDSFRM
;
A
#
# COMPACT_ATOMS: atom_id res chain seq x y z
N MET A 1 -19.45 7.86 0.34
CA MET A 1 -19.05 7.81 -1.09
C MET A 1 -18.53 6.41 -1.45
N GLU A 2 -17.66 5.83 -0.63
CA GLU A 2 -17.10 4.48 -0.81
C GLU A 2 -18.17 3.36 -0.78
N GLN A 3 -19.09 3.39 0.19
CA GLN A 3 -20.18 2.41 0.28
C GLN A 3 -21.15 2.44 -0.92
N SER A 4 -21.40 3.60 -1.52
CA SER A 4 -22.24 3.72 -2.72
C SER A 4 -21.59 3.04 -3.93
N LYS A 5 -20.27 3.21 -4.08
CA LYS A 5 -19.50 2.59 -5.15
C LYS A 5 -19.45 1.07 -5.00
N LEU A 6 -19.23 0.56 -3.78
CA LEU A 6 -19.28 -0.88 -3.51
C LEU A 6 -20.68 -1.45 -3.80
N LEU A 7 -21.73 -0.74 -3.42
CA LEU A 7 -23.11 -1.14 -3.70
C LEU A 7 -23.41 -1.17 -5.21
N GLU A 8 -22.87 -0.23 -5.99
CA GLU A 8 -22.96 -0.24 -7.45
C GLU A 8 -22.23 -1.44 -8.07
N GLN A 9 -21.02 -1.75 -7.58
CA GLN A 9 -20.26 -2.93 -8.03
C GLN A 9 -21.01 -4.23 -7.73
N LEU A 10 -21.51 -4.38 -6.50
CA LEU A 10 -22.33 -5.51 -6.07
C LEU A 10 -23.55 -5.69 -6.97
N ASN A 11 -24.27 -4.60 -7.27
CA ASN A 11 -25.49 -4.65 -8.06
C ASN A 11 -25.29 -5.06 -9.53
N ARG A 12 -24.04 -5.17 -10.01
CA ARG A 12 -23.75 -5.82 -11.31
C ARG A 12 -23.89 -7.34 -11.27
N PHE A 13 -23.86 -7.94 -10.08
CA PHE A 13 -23.97 -9.39 -9.88
C PHE A 13 -25.38 -9.83 -9.48
N THR A 14 -26.31 -8.90 -9.26
CA THR A 14 -27.69 -9.18 -8.83
C THR A 14 -28.69 -9.00 -9.97
N ARG A 15 -29.79 -9.75 -9.93
CA ARG A 15 -30.86 -9.67 -10.96
C ARG A 15 -31.70 -8.39 -10.87
N ARG A 16 -31.78 -7.80 -9.68
CA ARG A 16 -32.40 -6.49 -9.43
C ARG A 16 -31.46 -5.66 -8.56
N LYS A 17 -31.70 -4.36 -8.50
CA LYS A 17 -30.99 -3.48 -7.57
C LYS A 17 -31.39 -3.79 -6.13
N HIS A 18 -30.39 -3.86 -5.27
CA HIS A 18 -30.49 -3.97 -3.83
C HIS A 18 -29.97 -2.68 -3.16
N THR A 19 -30.57 -2.37 -2.04
CA THR A 19 -30.18 -1.29 -1.12
C THR A 19 -29.13 -1.76 -0.12
N ALA A 20 -28.45 -0.82 0.54
CA ALA A 20 -27.46 -1.15 1.57
C ALA A 20 -28.07 -1.94 2.75
N GLN A 21 -29.36 -1.76 3.02
CA GLN A 21 -30.10 -2.44 4.10
C GLN A 21 -30.46 -3.88 3.73
N GLU A 22 -30.53 -4.22 2.45
CA GLU A 22 -30.87 -5.58 1.98
C GLU A 22 -29.65 -6.51 1.89
N VAL A 23 -28.44 -5.95 1.97
CA VAL A 23 -27.19 -6.70 1.79
C VAL A 23 -26.30 -6.61 3.02
N TYR A 24 -25.54 -7.68 3.24
CA TYR A 24 -24.42 -7.72 4.17
C TYR A 24 -23.15 -7.85 3.35
N MET A 25 -22.23 -6.89 3.47
CA MET A 25 -20.96 -6.86 2.73
C MET A 25 -19.80 -6.97 3.72
N PHE A 26 -18.77 -7.73 3.36
CA PHE A 26 -17.58 -7.93 4.20
C PHE A 26 -16.35 -8.22 3.36
N ASP A 27 -15.18 -7.91 3.94
CA ASP A 27 -13.88 -8.17 3.33
C ASP A 27 -13.36 -9.54 3.76
N VAL A 28 -12.75 -10.26 2.83
CA VAL A 28 -12.17 -11.59 3.06
C VAL A 28 -10.81 -11.69 2.37
N ILE A 29 -9.81 -12.23 3.07
CA ILE A 29 -8.56 -12.69 2.46
C ILE A 29 -8.79 -14.14 2.02
N LEU A 30 -8.66 -14.41 0.73
CA LEU A 30 -8.94 -15.71 0.13
C LEU A 30 -7.74 -16.65 0.17
N CYS A 31 -6.58 -16.15 -0.25
CA CYS A 31 -5.31 -16.88 -0.26
C CYS A 31 -4.15 -15.90 -0.37
N ASP A 32 -2.93 -16.38 -0.13
CA ASP A 32 -1.71 -15.59 -0.25
C ASP A 32 -0.57 -16.42 -0.87
N ASN A 33 0.62 -15.82 -0.96
CA ASN A 33 1.82 -16.47 -1.49
C ASN A 33 2.71 -17.10 -0.39
N GLU A 34 2.23 -17.24 0.84
CA GLU A 34 2.96 -17.95 1.88
C GLU A 34 2.87 -19.47 1.68
N VAL A 35 3.86 -20.19 2.22
CA VAL A 35 3.78 -21.64 2.33
C VAL A 35 2.71 -22.02 3.35
N ASP A 36 1.70 -22.71 2.88
CA ASP A 36 0.55 -23.12 3.68
C ASP A 36 0.78 -24.41 4.47
N ARG A 37 -0.25 -24.84 5.19
CA ARG A 37 -0.20 -26.05 6.03
C ARG A 37 0.03 -27.33 5.24
N ASP A 38 -0.33 -27.34 3.96
CA ASP A 38 -0.14 -28.47 3.06
C ASP A 38 1.21 -28.43 2.34
N GLY A 39 2.05 -27.43 2.68
CA GLY A 39 3.36 -27.21 2.10
C GLY A 39 3.28 -26.74 0.65
N GLU A 40 2.25 -25.97 0.32
CA GLU A 40 1.99 -25.40 -1.00
C GLU A 40 2.00 -23.88 -0.92
N CYS A 41 2.25 -23.19 -2.04
CA CYS A 41 2.12 -21.75 -2.11
C CYS A 41 1.69 -21.32 -3.51
N PHE A 42 0.90 -20.27 -3.61
CA PHE A 42 0.58 -19.68 -4.92
C PHE A 42 1.73 -18.80 -5.39
N THR A 43 2.13 -18.97 -6.65
CA THR A 43 3.01 -17.99 -7.30
C THR A 43 2.29 -16.65 -7.48
N LYS A 44 3.04 -15.56 -7.64
CA LYS A 44 2.45 -14.24 -7.92
C LYS A 44 1.55 -14.27 -9.17
N GLN A 45 1.96 -14.98 -10.22
CA GLN A 45 1.16 -15.15 -11.44
C GLN A 45 -0.11 -15.96 -11.19
N ALA A 46 -0.06 -16.98 -10.33
CA ALA A 46 -1.24 -17.72 -9.91
C ALA A 46 -2.21 -16.80 -9.14
N LEU A 47 -1.71 -16.00 -8.19
CA LEU A 47 -2.53 -15.00 -7.47
C LEU A 47 -3.17 -13.99 -8.42
N GLU A 48 -2.44 -13.49 -9.43
CA GLU A 48 -3.00 -12.59 -10.45
C GLU A 48 -4.13 -13.23 -11.26
N THR A 49 -3.99 -14.52 -11.57
CA THR A 49 -5.02 -15.29 -12.26
C THR A 49 -6.24 -15.52 -11.38
N LEU A 50 -6.02 -15.90 -10.12
CA LEU A 50 -7.08 -16.05 -9.12
C LEU A 50 -7.84 -14.74 -8.92
N CYS A 51 -7.13 -13.62 -8.79
CA CYS A 51 -7.73 -12.29 -8.63
C CYS A 51 -8.78 -12.01 -9.71
N ARG A 52 -8.48 -12.33 -10.98
CA ARG A 52 -9.41 -12.12 -12.11
C ARG A 52 -10.55 -13.13 -12.15
N ARG A 53 -10.36 -14.33 -11.62
CA ARG A 53 -11.34 -15.44 -11.69
C ARG A 53 -12.29 -15.50 -10.51
N PHE A 54 -11.96 -14.89 -9.37
CA PHE A 54 -12.78 -14.95 -8.17
C PHE A 54 -14.02 -14.05 -8.20
N GLU A 55 -14.08 -13.04 -9.08
CA GLU A 55 -15.29 -12.23 -9.22
C GLU A 55 -16.49 -13.09 -9.65
N GLY A 56 -17.57 -13.02 -8.88
CA GLY A 56 -18.78 -13.81 -9.10
C GLY A 56 -18.74 -15.23 -8.53
N VAL A 57 -17.61 -15.67 -7.95
CA VAL A 57 -17.48 -17.00 -7.34
C VAL A 57 -18.31 -17.07 -6.05
N THR A 58 -18.97 -18.21 -5.88
CA THR A 58 -19.88 -18.48 -4.77
C THR A 58 -19.12 -18.83 -3.49
N GLY A 59 -19.61 -18.28 -2.38
CA GLY A 59 -19.22 -18.63 -1.02
C GLY A 59 -20.16 -19.68 -0.42
N ILE A 60 -19.59 -20.77 0.10
CA ILE A 60 -20.34 -21.90 0.68
C ILE A 60 -20.12 -21.95 2.19
N PHE A 61 -21.17 -22.32 2.93
CA PHE A 61 -21.06 -22.59 4.36
C PHE A 61 -20.92 -24.11 4.60
N ASP A 62 -19.90 -24.51 5.37
CA ASP A 62 -19.75 -25.86 5.95
C ASP A 62 -19.57 -27.03 4.95
N HIS A 63 -18.67 -26.88 3.97
CA HIS A 63 -18.16 -27.88 2.98
C HIS A 63 -19.13 -28.87 2.31
N ASP A 64 -20.42 -28.80 2.59
CA ASP A 64 -21.48 -29.62 1.99
C ASP A 64 -21.90 -28.90 0.70
N PRO A 65 -21.58 -29.46 -0.49
CA PRO A 65 -21.79 -28.79 -1.78
C PRO A 65 -23.26 -28.73 -2.19
N LYS A 66 -24.19 -28.97 -1.27
CA LYS A 66 -25.62 -28.74 -1.50
C LYS A 66 -25.87 -27.27 -1.83
N GLY A 67 -26.64 -27.04 -2.90
CA GLY A 67 -27.01 -25.69 -3.35
C GLY A 67 -27.67 -24.82 -2.28
N SER A 68 -28.28 -25.44 -1.25
CA SER A 68 -28.86 -24.73 -0.10
C SER A 68 -27.83 -23.99 0.76
N ARG A 69 -26.52 -24.25 0.59
CA ARG A 69 -25.45 -23.62 1.36
C ARG A 69 -24.65 -22.56 0.60
N GLN A 70 -25.10 -22.19 -0.61
CA GLN A 70 -24.58 -21.03 -1.34
C GLN A 70 -25.09 -19.74 -0.67
N THR A 71 -24.26 -19.16 0.20
CA THR A 71 -24.70 -18.10 1.11
C THR A 71 -24.13 -16.73 0.76
N ALA A 72 -22.97 -16.70 0.10
CA ALA A 72 -22.29 -15.47 -0.28
C ALA A 72 -21.82 -15.48 -1.74
N ARG A 73 -21.43 -14.32 -2.27
CA ARG A 73 -20.79 -14.18 -3.58
C ARG A 73 -19.76 -13.06 -3.57
N ILE A 74 -18.64 -13.27 -4.24
CA ILE A 74 -17.60 -12.24 -4.42
C ILE A 74 -18.04 -11.27 -5.53
N PHE A 75 -17.85 -9.98 -5.30
CA PHE A 75 -18.19 -8.94 -6.29
C PHE A 75 -17.03 -8.00 -6.64
N ALA A 76 -15.93 -8.06 -5.90
CA ALA A 76 -14.71 -7.32 -6.19
C ALA A 76 -13.52 -8.07 -5.61
N THR A 77 -12.37 -7.96 -6.27
CA THR A 77 -11.10 -8.55 -5.83
C THR A 77 -9.96 -7.57 -6.03
N GLU A 78 -8.93 -7.69 -5.20
CA GLU A 78 -7.68 -6.95 -5.34
C GLU A 78 -6.50 -7.77 -4.82
N LEU A 79 -5.34 -7.62 -5.44
CA LEU A 79 -4.08 -8.09 -4.87
C LEU A 79 -3.47 -6.98 -4.04
N VAL A 80 -3.11 -7.31 -2.80
CA VAL A 80 -2.46 -6.39 -1.88
C VAL A 80 -1.10 -6.94 -1.52
N GLU A 81 -0.07 -6.12 -1.71
CA GLU A 81 1.29 -6.41 -1.26
C GLU A 81 1.52 -5.74 0.11
N ASP A 82 1.96 -6.51 1.10
CA ASP A 82 2.34 -5.99 2.42
C ASP A 82 3.84 -5.70 2.44
N PRO A 83 4.26 -4.42 2.40
CA PRO A 83 5.68 -4.06 2.33
C PRO A 83 6.43 -4.41 3.61
N ALA A 84 5.74 -4.55 4.76
CA ALA A 84 6.34 -4.86 6.05
C ALA A 84 6.55 -6.37 6.26
N ARG A 85 5.93 -7.22 5.42
CA ARG A 85 5.98 -8.67 5.57
C ARG A 85 6.78 -9.35 4.46
N ARG A 86 7.42 -10.47 4.80
CA ARG A 86 8.09 -11.38 3.86
C ARG A 86 7.54 -12.79 4.05
N THR A 87 7.56 -13.58 2.97
CA THR A 87 7.21 -15.01 3.01
C THR A 87 8.34 -15.81 3.67
N ALA A 88 8.06 -17.06 4.04
CA ALA A 88 9.06 -17.99 4.58
C ALA A 88 10.26 -18.23 3.64
N TYR A 89 10.08 -18.01 2.34
CA TYR A 89 11.12 -18.10 1.31
C TYR A 89 11.67 -16.72 0.87
N GLY A 90 11.34 -15.65 1.60
CA GLY A 90 11.95 -14.32 1.46
C GLY A 90 11.35 -13.41 0.39
N ALA A 91 10.24 -13.79 -0.26
CA ALA A 91 9.55 -12.92 -1.21
C ALA A 91 8.70 -11.85 -0.51
N ALA A 92 8.31 -10.81 -1.25
CA ALA A 92 7.30 -9.85 -0.78
C ALA A 92 5.97 -10.58 -0.56
N TYR A 93 5.34 -10.37 0.59
CA TYR A 93 4.08 -11.01 0.92
C TYR A 93 2.95 -10.35 0.13
N THR A 94 2.20 -11.13 -0.63
CA THR A 94 1.06 -10.69 -1.43
C THR A 94 -0.12 -11.59 -1.13
N TYR A 95 -1.28 -10.98 -0.89
CA TYR A 95 -2.52 -11.71 -0.63
C TYR A 95 -3.64 -11.24 -1.55
N LEU A 96 -4.54 -12.17 -1.86
CA LEU A 96 -5.76 -11.91 -2.59
C LEU A 96 -6.87 -11.54 -1.61
N LYS A 97 -7.26 -10.27 -1.64
CA LYS A 97 -8.41 -9.75 -0.92
C LYS A 97 -9.62 -9.72 -1.83
N ALA A 98 -10.79 -10.02 -1.27
CA ALA A 98 -12.06 -9.94 -1.95
C ALA A 98 -13.11 -9.22 -1.08
N CYS A 99 -14.08 -8.60 -1.75
CA CYS A 99 -15.32 -8.15 -1.14
C CYS A 99 -16.42 -9.16 -1.47
N ALA A 100 -17.04 -9.71 -0.43
CA ALA A 100 -18.15 -10.65 -0.54
C ALA A 100 -19.45 -10.01 -0.05
N TYR A 101 -20.58 -10.52 -0.53
CA TYR A 101 -21.89 -10.13 -0.05
C TYR A 101 -22.84 -11.29 0.16
N MET A 102 -23.81 -11.08 1.05
CA MET A 102 -24.97 -11.92 1.30
C MET A 102 -26.24 -11.08 1.20
N ILE A 103 -27.34 -11.66 0.72
CA ILE A 103 -28.67 -11.03 0.87
C ILE A 103 -29.13 -11.28 2.31
N ARG A 104 -29.56 -10.24 3.02
CA ARG A 104 -30.08 -10.39 4.38
C ARG A 104 -31.44 -11.09 4.33
N THR A 105 -31.56 -12.20 5.03
CA THR A 105 -32.79 -12.97 5.19
C THR A 105 -32.94 -13.39 6.64
N ASP A 106 -34.15 -13.71 7.07
CA ASP A 106 -34.38 -14.21 8.43
C ASP A 106 -33.58 -15.48 8.73
N SER A 107 -33.36 -16.31 7.69
CA SER A 107 -32.62 -17.56 7.80
C SER A 107 -31.10 -17.42 7.97
N ASN A 108 -30.50 -16.25 7.67
CA ASN A 108 -29.05 -16.06 7.75
C ASN A 108 -28.61 -14.98 8.75
N GLN A 109 -29.54 -14.45 9.56
CA GLN A 109 -29.22 -13.44 10.56
C GLN A 109 -28.18 -13.93 11.57
N ASP A 110 -28.26 -15.19 12.00
CA ASP A 110 -27.30 -15.76 12.95
C ASP A 110 -25.92 -15.91 12.33
N LEU A 111 -25.82 -16.38 11.08
CA LEU A 111 -24.56 -16.44 10.35
C LEU A 111 -23.91 -15.05 10.23
N ILE A 112 -24.69 -14.02 9.90
CA ILE A 112 -24.18 -12.64 9.84
C ILE A 112 -23.64 -12.20 11.21
N ARG A 113 -24.37 -12.48 12.30
CA ARG A 113 -23.93 -12.16 13.67
C ARG A 113 -22.66 -12.93 14.05
N GLU A 114 -22.53 -14.19 13.63
CA GLU A 114 -21.35 -15.00 13.88
C GLU A 114 -20.12 -14.48 13.11
N ILE A 115 -20.30 -13.99 11.88
CA ILE A 115 -19.23 -13.34 11.10
C ILE A 115 -18.82 -12.04 11.78
N ASP A 116 -19.78 -11.17 12.11
CA ASP A 116 -19.52 -9.90 12.82
C ASP A 116 -18.86 -10.13 14.19
N GLY A 117 -19.26 -11.20 14.89
CA GLY A 117 -18.68 -11.64 16.15
C GLY A 117 -17.29 -12.29 16.02
N GLY A 118 -16.84 -12.58 14.80
CA GLY A 118 -15.58 -13.27 14.54
C GLY A 118 -15.57 -14.76 14.90
N ILE A 119 -16.76 -15.36 15.12
CA ILE A 119 -16.93 -16.80 15.33
C ILE A 119 -16.80 -17.55 14.01
N LYS A 120 -17.35 -16.99 12.92
CA LYS A 120 -17.15 -17.48 11.55
C LYS A 120 -16.18 -16.57 10.84
N LYS A 121 -14.92 -16.99 10.81
CA LYS A 121 -13.83 -16.15 10.32
C LYS A 121 -13.01 -16.84 9.26
N GLU A 122 -12.49 -18.02 9.53
CA GLU A 122 -11.54 -18.70 8.65
C GLU A 122 -12.22 -19.19 7.38
N VAL A 123 -11.51 -19.06 6.25
CA VAL A 123 -12.00 -19.49 4.94
C VAL A 123 -10.94 -20.27 4.18
N SER A 124 -11.39 -21.12 3.27
CA SER A 124 -10.51 -21.79 2.31
C SER A 124 -11.03 -21.59 0.90
N VAL A 125 -10.13 -21.70 -0.06
CA VAL A 125 -10.44 -21.67 -1.49
C VAL A 125 -10.34 -23.06 -2.09
N SER A 126 -11.12 -23.30 -3.13
CA SER A 126 -11.00 -24.48 -3.96
C SER A 126 -10.78 -24.05 -5.42
N CYS A 127 -9.66 -24.47 -5.99
CA CYS A 127 -9.26 -24.14 -7.35
C CYS A 127 -8.44 -25.29 -7.96
N ALA A 128 -8.34 -25.29 -9.29
CA ALA A 128 -7.48 -26.22 -10.02
C ALA A 128 -6.22 -25.51 -10.51
N ALA A 129 -5.06 -25.99 -10.07
CA ALA A 129 -3.76 -25.68 -10.63
C ALA A 129 -3.33 -26.80 -11.59
N LYS A 130 -2.92 -26.47 -12.82
CA LYS A 130 -2.38 -27.48 -13.76
C LYS A 130 -0.96 -27.89 -13.40
N THR A 131 -0.24 -26.98 -12.78
CA THR A 131 1.17 -27.17 -12.45
C THR A 131 1.38 -27.00 -10.96
N SER A 132 2.06 -27.97 -10.38
CA SER A 132 2.59 -27.93 -9.02
C SER A 132 4.09 -28.19 -9.16
N ARG A 133 4.97 -27.33 -8.64
CA ARG A 133 6.42 -27.40 -8.88
C ARG A 133 7.18 -27.50 -7.56
N CYS A 134 8.17 -28.38 -7.47
CA CYS A 134 9.04 -28.44 -6.29
C CYS A 134 9.96 -27.21 -6.24
N SER A 135 9.96 -26.48 -5.12
CA SER A 135 10.82 -25.30 -4.91
C SER A 135 12.33 -25.63 -4.89
N VAL A 136 12.70 -26.88 -4.64
CA VAL A 136 14.11 -27.32 -4.57
C VAL A 136 14.66 -27.71 -5.93
N CYS A 137 13.95 -28.56 -6.68
CA CYS A 137 14.46 -29.12 -7.95
C CYS A 137 13.64 -28.77 -9.19
N GLY A 138 12.53 -28.07 -9.06
CA GLY A 138 11.69 -27.67 -10.20
C GLY A 138 10.83 -28.80 -10.80
N SER A 139 10.88 -30.02 -10.27
CA SER A 139 10.07 -31.14 -10.77
C SER A 139 8.57 -30.84 -10.62
N THR A 140 7.79 -31.06 -11.67
CA THR A 140 6.33 -30.94 -11.63
C THR A 140 5.62 -32.23 -11.21
N GLY A 141 6.31 -33.37 -11.32
CA GLY A 141 5.83 -34.66 -10.84
C GLY A 141 6.39 -35.04 -9.47
N ALA A 142 6.45 -36.34 -9.21
CA ALA A 142 7.10 -36.87 -8.02
C ALA A 142 8.60 -36.52 -7.99
N CYS A 143 9.14 -36.31 -6.79
CA CYS A 143 10.57 -36.16 -6.54
C CYS A 143 10.90 -36.63 -5.12
N ALA A 144 12.18 -36.76 -4.79
CA ALA A 144 12.62 -37.22 -3.47
C ALA A 144 12.54 -36.16 -2.36
N HIS A 145 12.13 -34.92 -2.67
CA HIS A 145 12.05 -33.85 -1.69
C HIS A 145 10.70 -33.87 -0.96
N GLU A 146 10.75 -33.85 0.37
CA GLU A 146 9.58 -33.83 1.23
C GLU A 146 9.21 -32.39 1.60
N LYS A 147 7.93 -32.03 1.44
CA LYS A 147 7.40 -30.71 1.84
C LYS A 147 7.72 -30.44 3.31
N GLY A 148 8.13 -29.21 3.63
CA GLY A 148 8.51 -28.78 4.98
C GLY A 148 9.97 -29.05 5.39
N LYS A 149 10.72 -29.89 4.64
CA LYS A 149 12.16 -30.11 4.92
C LYS A 149 13.04 -29.07 4.22
N VAL A 150 14.27 -28.89 4.72
CA VAL A 150 15.26 -27.97 4.16
C VAL A 150 16.35 -28.76 3.42
N TYR A 151 16.61 -28.38 2.17
CA TYR A 151 17.64 -28.97 1.31
C TYR A 151 18.57 -27.87 0.79
N GLY A 152 19.87 -27.96 1.09
CA GLY A 152 20.85 -26.95 0.66
C GLY A 152 20.49 -25.53 1.10
N GLY A 153 19.89 -25.38 2.30
CA GLY A 153 19.44 -24.09 2.83
C GLY A 153 18.11 -23.56 2.26
N ARG A 154 17.41 -24.33 1.41
CA ARG A 154 16.11 -23.96 0.83
C ARG A 154 14.99 -24.81 1.41
N LEU A 155 13.90 -24.18 1.85
CA LEU A 155 12.67 -24.86 2.26
C LEU A 155 12.01 -25.55 1.06
N CYS A 156 11.65 -26.82 1.22
CA CYS A 156 10.89 -27.56 0.22
C CYS A 156 9.38 -27.33 0.39
N TYR A 157 8.75 -26.83 -0.67
CA TYR A 157 7.31 -26.63 -0.80
C TYR A 157 6.91 -26.82 -2.27
N ARG A 158 5.60 -26.73 -2.55
CA ARG A 158 5.06 -26.83 -3.91
C ARG A 158 4.47 -25.52 -4.38
N GLU A 159 5.05 -24.98 -5.44
CA GLU A 159 4.56 -23.78 -6.12
C GLU A 159 3.39 -24.17 -7.02
N LEU A 160 2.21 -23.61 -6.74
CA LEU A 160 1.02 -23.75 -7.54
C LEU A 160 1.03 -22.69 -8.66
N GLU A 161 0.89 -23.18 -9.88
CA GLU A 161 0.96 -22.41 -11.13
C GLU A 161 -0.16 -22.84 -12.09
N ASP A 162 -0.34 -22.06 -13.16
CA ASP A 162 -1.27 -22.39 -14.24
C ASP A 162 -2.70 -22.67 -13.74
N ILE A 163 -3.27 -21.74 -12.98
CA ILE A 163 -4.63 -21.86 -12.46
C ILE A 163 -5.62 -21.96 -13.62
N SER A 164 -6.26 -23.12 -13.75
CA SER A 164 -7.21 -23.41 -14.81
C SER A 164 -8.64 -23.07 -14.45
N ASP A 165 -8.99 -23.22 -13.18
CA ASP A 165 -10.35 -23.01 -12.70
C ASP A 165 -10.41 -22.61 -11.22
N VAL A 166 -11.52 -21.97 -10.83
CA VAL A 166 -11.83 -21.59 -9.45
C VAL A 166 -13.25 -22.02 -9.15
N TYR A 167 -13.41 -22.92 -8.18
CA TYR A 167 -14.68 -23.58 -7.92
C TYR A 167 -15.53 -22.82 -6.91
N GLU A 168 -14.95 -22.57 -5.74
CA GLU A 168 -15.65 -21.97 -4.60
C GLU A 168 -14.66 -21.42 -3.57
N TRP A 169 -15.22 -20.72 -2.60
CA TRP A 169 -14.58 -20.48 -1.32
C TRP A 169 -15.58 -20.81 -0.21
N SER A 170 -15.10 -21.26 0.94
CA SER A 170 -15.98 -21.70 2.02
C SER A 170 -15.44 -21.32 3.40
N PHE A 171 -16.37 -21.17 4.36
CA PHE A 171 -16.01 -21.07 5.77
C PHE A 171 -15.56 -22.42 6.30
N VAL A 172 -14.44 -22.41 7.02
CA VAL A 172 -13.78 -23.60 7.55
C VAL A 172 -13.37 -23.38 9.00
N ALA A 173 -13.11 -24.45 9.75
CA ALA A 173 -12.55 -24.31 11.10
C ALA A 173 -11.02 -24.10 11.07
N VAL A 174 -10.34 -24.77 10.14
CA VAL A 174 -8.89 -24.67 9.95
C VAL A 174 -8.60 -24.54 8.46
N PRO A 175 -8.13 -23.37 8.00
CA PRO A 175 -7.79 -23.16 6.59
C PRO A 175 -6.39 -23.68 6.30
N ALA A 176 -6.16 -24.13 5.05
CA ALA A 176 -4.80 -24.44 4.58
C ALA A 176 -3.93 -23.19 4.67
N GLN A 177 -4.42 -22.09 4.09
CA GLN A 177 -3.83 -20.76 4.13
C GLN A 177 -4.06 -20.11 5.49
N VAL A 178 -2.99 -19.93 6.29
CA VAL A 178 -3.08 -19.51 7.70
C VAL A 178 -3.77 -18.16 7.90
N HIS A 179 -3.66 -17.25 6.92
CA HIS A 179 -4.22 -15.91 6.99
C HIS A 179 -5.53 -15.74 6.20
N ALA A 180 -6.05 -16.82 5.61
CA ALA A 180 -7.30 -16.78 4.89
C ALA A 180 -8.48 -16.67 5.87
N GLY A 181 -9.32 -15.66 5.66
CA GLY A 181 -10.48 -15.42 6.49
C GLY A 181 -11.06 -14.02 6.36
N VAL A 182 -12.19 -13.81 7.01
CA VAL A 182 -12.86 -12.52 7.12
C VAL A 182 -11.97 -11.56 7.88
N THR A 183 -11.82 -10.36 7.32
CA THR A 183 -11.01 -9.29 7.90
C THR A 183 -11.87 -8.14 8.34
N LYS A 184 -11.45 -7.46 9.41
CA LYS A 184 -12.07 -6.22 9.81
C LYS A 184 -11.69 -5.15 8.79
N GLN A 185 -12.69 -4.51 8.18
CA GLN A 185 -12.48 -3.24 7.51
C GLN A 185 -11.99 -2.21 8.54
N TYR A 186 -10.71 -1.88 8.49
CA TYR A 186 -10.20 -0.69 9.16
C TYR A 186 -10.75 0.54 8.41
N GLY A 187 -11.83 1.15 8.91
CA GLY A 187 -12.37 2.41 8.40
C GLY A 187 -13.88 2.46 8.11
N ALA A 188 -14.62 1.35 8.22
CA ALA A 188 -16.06 1.32 7.96
C ALA A 188 -16.94 1.52 9.21
N SER A 189 -16.39 1.36 10.42
CA SER A 189 -17.02 1.88 11.64
C SER A 189 -16.66 3.35 11.76
N GLY A 190 -17.67 4.23 11.79
CA GLY A 190 -17.55 5.70 11.78
C GLY A 190 -16.87 6.34 13.01
N GLY A 191 -15.81 5.75 13.55
CA GLY A 191 -14.87 6.40 14.45
C GLY A 191 -13.61 6.78 13.68
N GLU A 192 -13.29 8.08 13.63
CA GLU A 192 -11.98 8.53 13.15
C GLU A 192 -10.88 7.79 13.92
N ASP A 193 -10.05 7.02 13.23
CA ASP A 193 -8.89 6.36 13.82
C ASP A 193 -7.97 7.44 14.43
N PRO A 194 -7.80 7.48 15.76
CA PRO A 194 -7.03 8.52 16.43
C PRO A 194 -5.56 8.51 16.00
N VAL A 195 -5.03 7.35 15.59
CA VAL A 195 -3.65 7.23 15.07
C VAL A 195 -3.55 7.87 13.69
N ARG A 196 -4.50 7.61 12.79
CA ARG A 196 -4.54 8.28 11.47
C ARG A 196 -4.71 9.79 11.60
N LYS A 197 -5.58 10.25 12.51
CA LYS A 197 -5.78 11.68 12.78
C LYS A 197 -4.51 12.33 13.33
N ALA A 198 -3.84 11.68 14.28
CA ALA A 198 -2.58 12.15 14.83
C ALA A 198 -1.47 12.20 13.76
N LEU A 199 -1.36 11.16 12.93
CA LEU A 199 -0.36 11.10 11.86
C LEU A 199 -0.61 12.16 10.78
N GLN A 200 -1.88 12.38 10.40
CA GLN A 200 -2.24 13.43 9.45
C GLN A 200 -1.97 14.83 10.03
N ALA A 201 -2.27 15.06 11.31
CA ALA A 201 -1.95 16.31 11.98
C ALA A 201 -0.42 16.54 12.04
N GLN A 202 0.36 15.50 12.31
CA GLN A 202 1.82 15.57 12.32
C GLN A 202 2.39 15.85 10.92
N LEU A 203 1.86 15.20 9.87
CA LEU A 203 2.26 15.45 8.49
C LEU A 203 1.96 16.89 8.07
N ASN A 204 0.76 17.40 8.38
CA ASN A 204 0.37 18.77 8.08
C ASN A 204 1.27 19.78 8.80
N ALA A 205 1.59 19.54 10.08
CA ALA A 205 2.51 20.38 10.85
C ALA A 205 3.93 20.38 10.26
N GLN A 206 4.43 19.22 9.83
CA GLN A 206 5.73 19.11 9.15
C GLN A 206 5.73 19.84 7.80
N GLN A 207 4.68 19.69 6.99
CA GLN A 207 4.55 20.39 5.72
C GLN A 207 4.51 21.91 5.90
N GLN A 208 3.80 22.40 6.93
CA GLN A 208 3.77 23.81 7.27
C GLN A 208 5.14 24.32 7.72
N ALA A 209 5.87 23.57 8.57
CA ALA A 209 7.22 23.91 8.99
C ALA A 209 8.19 24.00 7.80
N VAL A 210 8.12 23.04 6.87
CA VAL A 210 8.92 23.04 5.63
C VAL A 210 8.55 24.23 4.74
N ALA A 211 7.26 24.57 4.61
CA ALA A 211 6.82 25.72 3.82
C ALA A 211 7.36 27.04 4.39
N LEU A 212 7.29 27.22 5.72
CA LEU A 212 7.87 28.38 6.41
C LEU A 212 9.40 28.45 6.22
N ALA A 213 10.10 27.32 6.35
CA ALA A 213 11.54 27.26 6.11
C ALA A 213 11.92 27.61 4.65
N ARG A 214 11.12 27.17 3.67
CA ARG A 214 11.31 27.55 2.25
C ARG A 214 11.10 29.05 2.05
N GLN A 215 10.07 29.62 2.66
CA GLN A 215 9.80 31.07 2.59
C GLN A 215 10.94 31.89 3.20
N ASP A 216 11.42 31.50 4.38
CA ASP A 216 12.52 32.18 5.05
C ASP A 216 13.84 32.08 4.27
N ALA A 217 14.18 30.89 3.76
CA ALA A 217 15.36 30.71 2.91
C ALA A 217 15.31 31.61 1.67
N ARG A 218 14.16 31.68 0.98
CA ARG A 218 13.94 32.58 -0.17
C ARG A 218 14.06 34.05 0.21
N LYS A 219 13.55 34.45 1.37
CA LYS A 219 13.68 35.84 1.87
C LYS A 219 15.15 36.19 2.10
N GLN A 220 15.92 35.31 2.74
CA GLN A 220 17.35 35.53 2.97
C GLN A 220 18.14 35.59 1.66
N ILE A 221 17.84 34.70 0.71
CA ILE A 221 18.44 34.73 -0.64
C ILE A 221 18.15 36.06 -1.33
N ARG A 222 16.89 36.51 -1.32
CA ARG A 222 16.51 37.80 -1.92
C ARG A 222 17.28 38.97 -1.30
N GLN A 223 17.45 38.98 0.03
CA GLN A 223 18.22 40.01 0.72
C GLN A 223 19.69 40.02 0.30
N LEU A 224 20.31 38.84 0.19
CA LEU A 224 21.69 38.71 -0.27
C LEU A 224 21.85 39.18 -1.72
N LEU A 225 20.94 38.74 -2.61
CA LEU A 225 20.95 39.14 -4.01
C LEU A 225 20.76 40.65 -4.19
N ALA A 226 19.89 41.28 -3.38
CA ALA A 226 19.69 42.72 -3.41
C ALA A 226 20.93 43.51 -2.98
N ALA A 227 21.82 42.92 -2.19
CA ALA A 227 23.07 43.54 -1.76
C ALA A 227 24.20 43.40 -2.79
N THR A 228 24.17 42.37 -3.65
CA THR A 228 25.28 42.04 -4.57
C THR A 228 24.96 42.19 -6.06
N HIS A 229 23.67 42.25 -6.43
CA HIS A 229 23.24 42.25 -7.84
C HIS A 229 22.24 43.36 -8.13
N SER A 230 22.06 43.66 -9.43
CA SER A 230 21.00 44.55 -9.89
C SER A 230 19.61 43.94 -9.62
N LYS A 231 18.60 44.80 -9.50
CA LYS A 231 17.21 44.39 -9.23
C LYS A 231 16.69 43.36 -10.24
N SER A 232 16.95 43.56 -11.53
CA SER A 232 16.50 42.65 -12.60
C SER A 232 17.17 41.28 -12.52
N ALA A 233 18.46 41.21 -12.19
CA ALA A 233 19.17 39.94 -12.02
C ALA A 233 18.67 39.18 -10.78
N ALA A 234 18.44 39.88 -9.66
CA ALA A 234 17.87 39.28 -8.46
C ALA A 234 16.47 38.68 -8.71
N GLU A 235 15.64 39.36 -9.50
CA GLU A 235 14.29 38.92 -9.82
C GLU A 235 14.27 37.65 -10.69
N ALA A 236 15.11 37.59 -11.73
CA ALA A 236 15.28 36.40 -12.58
C ALA A 236 15.77 35.16 -11.79
N VAL A 237 16.70 35.38 -10.86
CA VAL A 237 17.17 34.31 -9.97
C VAL A 237 16.05 33.85 -9.05
N MET A 238 15.30 34.76 -8.43
CA MET A 238 14.20 34.40 -7.53
C MET A 238 13.11 33.57 -8.23
N GLN A 239 12.81 33.87 -9.49
CA GLN A 239 11.89 33.07 -10.31
C GLN A 239 12.42 31.65 -10.55
N SER A 240 13.73 31.51 -10.78
CA SER A 240 14.38 30.20 -10.97
C SER A 240 14.43 29.34 -9.69
N LEU A 241 14.15 29.93 -8.52
CA LEU A 241 14.10 29.25 -7.22
C LEU A 241 12.68 28.80 -6.83
N GLU A 242 11.67 29.09 -7.65
CA GLU A 242 10.32 28.58 -7.47
C GLU A 242 10.30 27.05 -7.61
N GLY A 243 9.52 26.37 -6.76
CA GLY A 243 9.47 24.90 -6.75
C GLY A 243 10.73 24.16 -6.31
N MET A 244 11.85 24.86 -6.07
CA MET A 244 13.12 24.23 -5.67
C MET A 244 13.04 23.56 -4.29
N GLU A 245 13.71 22.41 -4.17
CA GLU A 245 13.81 21.67 -2.91
C GLU A 245 14.54 22.45 -1.80
N LEU A 246 14.11 22.27 -0.55
CA LEU A 246 14.59 23.05 0.60
C LEU A 246 16.11 22.94 0.78
N ALA A 247 16.67 21.73 0.66
CA ALA A 247 18.11 21.52 0.78
C ALA A 247 18.91 22.33 -0.26
N ARG A 248 18.40 22.41 -1.49
CA ARG A 248 19.06 23.16 -2.57
C ARG A 248 18.94 24.67 -2.36
N LEU A 249 17.83 25.15 -1.80
CA LEU A 249 17.71 26.54 -1.36
C LEU A 249 18.77 26.90 -0.30
N TYR A 250 18.99 26.05 0.69
CA TYR A 250 20.04 26.29 1.70
C TYR A 250 21.44 26.28 1.10
N GLN A 251 21.75 25.31 0.23
CA GLN A 251 23.05 25.27 -0.47
C GLN A 251 23.30 26.56 -1.27
N TYR A 252 22.29 27.03 -2.00
CA TYR A 252 22.37 28.27 -2.77
C TYR A 252 22.56 29.49 -1.88
N LYS A 253 21.78 29.57 -0.78
CA LYS A 253 21.91 30.63 0.22
C LYS A 253 23.31 30.69 0.83
N ASP A 254 23.89 29.55 1.18
CA ASP A 254 25.22 29.49 1.80
C ASP A 254 26.33 29.87 0.81
N ALA A 255 26.16 29.55 -0.48
CA ALA A 255 27.04 30.05 -1.53
C ALA A 255 27.00 31.58 -1.61
N LEU A 256 25.80 32.17 -1.71
CA LEU A 256 25.64 33.63 -1.74
C LEU A 256 26.20 34.33 -0.50
N ARG A 257 26.02 33.75 0.69
CA ARG A 257 26.60 34.28 1.94
C ARG A 257 28.13 34.32 1.90
N ARG A 258 28.77 33.29 1.36
CA ARG A 258 30.23 33.24 1.21
C ARG A 258 30.72 34.30 0.22
N ASP A 259 30.01 34.45 -0.90
CA ASP A 259 30.38 35.44 -1.92
C ASP A 259 30.21 36.87 -1.40
N PHE A 260 29.10 37.15 -0.70
CA PHE A 260 28.88 38.44 -0.04
C PHE A 260 29.99 38.76 0.97
N SER A 261 30.33 37.81 1.85
CA SER A 261 31.41 37.99 2.83
C SER A 261 32.76 38.30 2.18
N ARG A 262 33.09 37.63 1.06
CA ARG A 262 34.32 37.89 0.30
C ARG A 262 34.34 39.29 -0.30
N GLN A 263 33.22 39.76 -0.86
CA GLN A 263 33.10 41.10 -1.43
C GLN A 263 33.28 42.19 -0.37
N CYS A 264 32.64 42.04 0.80
CA CYS A 264 32.83 42.97 1.91
C CYS A 264 34.28 42.99 2.43
N ALA A 265 34.93 41.83 2.54
CA ALA A 265 36.33 41.75 2.97
C ALA A 265 37.30 42.43 1.98
N ALA A 266 37.03 42.37 0.68
CA ALA A 266 37.82 43.05 -0.34
C ALA A 266 37.67 44.58 -0.29
N GLN A 267 36.51 45.10 0.13
CA GLN A 267 36.24 46.54 0.25
C GLN A 267 36.84 47.18 1.50
N LEU A 268 37.20 46.39 2.52
CA LEU A 268 37.79 46.88 3.78
C LEU A 268 39.32 46.87 3.78
N GLN A 269 39.97 46.56 2.66
CA GLN A 269 41.42 46.74 2.56
C GLN A 269 41.74 48.25 2.53
N PRO A 270 42.61 48.76 3.42
CA PRO A 270 42.96 50.18 3.42
C PRO A 270 43.60 50.53 2.07
N GLY A 271 42.95 51.40 1.30
CA GLY A 271 43.52 51.92 0.06
C GLY A 271 44.81 52.67 0.37
N GLU A 272 45.81 52.56 -0.52
CA GLU A 272 47.00 53.40 -0.48
C GLU A 272 46.58 54.88 -0.48
N HIS A 273 46.65 55.51 0.69
CA HIS A 273 46.49 56.96 0.80
C HIS A 273 47.67 57.62 0.08
N ALA A 274 47.39 58.36 -1.00
CA ALA A 274 48.34 59.31 -1.56
C ALA A 274 48.79 60.28 -0.45
N PRO A 275 50.10 60.57 -0.32
CA PRO A 275 50.60 61.40 0.77
C PRO A 275 50.00 62.81 0.65
N LEU A 276 49.38 63.26 1.75
CA LEU A 276 48.97 64.66 1.93
C LEU A 276 50.21 65.53 2.13
N ASP A 277 50.93 65.81 1.06
CA ASP A 277 51.98 66.84 1.05
C ASP A 277 52.12 67.46 -0.34
N SER A 278 51.28 68.46 -0.63
CA SER A 278 51.63 69.60 -1.50
C SER A 278 50.51 70.67 -1.51
N PHE A 279 50.16 71.18 -0.33
CA PHE A 279 49.71 72.57 -0.23
C PHE A 279 50.98 73.42 -0.02
N ARG A 280 51.48 74.06 -1.07
CA ARG A 280 52.43 75.18 -0.95
C ARG A 280 51.65 76.49 -0.99
N MET A 281 52.03 77.42 -0.09
CA MET A 281 51.69 78.86 -0.13
C MET A 281 51.93 79.48 -1.50
#